data_AF-A0A7K2P580-F1
#
_entry.id   AF-A0A7K2P580-F1
#
_cell.length_a   1.000
_cell.length_b   1.000
_cell.length_c   1.000
_cell.angle_alpha   90.00
_cell.angle_beta   90.00
_cell.angle_gamma   90.00
#
_symmetry.space_group_name_H-M   'P 1'
#
loop_
_entity.id
_entity.type
_entity.pdbx_description
1 polymer ?
#
loop_
_entity_poly.entity_id
_entity_poly.type
_entity_poly.pdbx_seq_one_letter_code
_entity_poly.pdbx_strand_id
1 'polypeptide(L)'
;ARFTSPQRSGDSAVDAHTIALDGVGGDWYGRPGSVRFRGLARAESEGGRVSTDGGTLTVEGADAATLVISLATSYRNYLDVGADPAARARNHLAPAARKPYAHLRDRHVADHRRLFGRVALDLGPSERAELPTDERIPLFADGKDP
;
A
#
# COMPACT_ATOMS: atom_id res chain seq x y z
N ALA A 1 -12.98 -0.55 -8.16
CA ALA A 1 -11.61 -1.04 -7.95
C ALA A 1 -11.64 -2.46 -7.41
N ARG A 2 -10.70 -3.33 -7.79
CA ARG A 2 -10.58 -4.70 -7.25
C ARG A 2 -9.11 -5.05 -7.07
N PHE A 3 -8.82 -6.04 -6.25
CA PHE A 3 -7.46 -6.56 -6.14
C PHE A 3 -7.10 -7.43 -7.35
N THR A 4 -5.81 -7.45 -7.68
CA THR A 4 -5.20 -8.42 -8.59
C THR A 4 -3.91 -8.96 -7.96
N SER A 5 -3.54 -10.19 -8.30
CA SER A 5 -2.30 -10.80 -7.83
C SER A 5 -1.77 -11.80 -8.85
N PRO A 6 -0.44 -11.89 -9.03
CA PRO A 6 0.17 -12.99 -9.78
C PRO A 6 0.15 -14.30 -8.99
N GLN A 7 -0.21 -14.28 -7.70
CA GLN A 7 -0.24 -15.45 -6.83
C GLN A 7 -1.59 -16.17 -6.89
N ARG A 8 -1.61 -17.45 -6.49
CA ARG A 8 -2.86 -18.19 -6.25
C ARG A 8 -3.65 -17.47 -5.16
N SER A 9 -4.75 -16.85 -5.53
CA SER A 9 -5.51 -15.95 -4.67
C SER A 9 -6.99 -15.89 -5.04
N GLY A 10 -7.80 -15.35 -4.13
CA GLY A 10 -9.20 -15.04 -4.34
C GLY A 10 -9.58 -13.72 -3.67
N ASP A 11 -10.38 -12.91 -4.36
CA ASP A 11 -10.95 -11.68 -3.84
C ASP A 11 -12.37 -11.88 -3.29
N SER A 12 -12.74 -11.05 -2.31
CA SER A 12 -14.06 -11.10 -1.68
C SER A 12 -14.48 -9.74 -1.12
N ALA A 13 -15.79 -9.55 -0.92
CA ALA A 13 -16.31 -8.47 -0.10
C ALA A 13 -16.24 -8.86 1.38
N VAL A 14 -15.81 -7.94 2.25
CA VAL A 14 -15.77 -8.13 3.70
C VAL A 14 -16.96 -7.44 4.35
N ASP A 15 -17.20 -6.20 3.96
CA ASP A 15 -18.35 -5.38 4.34
C ASP A 15 -18.62 -4.34 3.24
N ALA A 16 -19.64 -3.52 3.39
CA ALA A 16 -20.06 -2.54 2.39
C ALA A 16 -18.97 -1.52 1.97
N HIS A 17 -17.88 -1.40 2.73
CA HIS A 17 -16.79 -0.47 2.47
C HIS A 17 -15.45 -1.16 2.22
N THR A 18 -15.37 -2.48 2.39
CA THR A 18 -14.10 -3.20 2.51
C THR A 18 -14.09 -4.44 1.63
N ILE A 19 -13.05 -4.56 0.81
CA ILE A 19 -12.75 -5.77 0.03
C ILE A 19 -11.49 -6.45 0.56
N ALA A 20 -11.35 -7.74 0.27
CA ALA A 20 -10.21 -8.55 0.64
C ALA A 20 -9.59 -9.27 -0.56
N LEU A 21 -8.32 -9.61 -0.40
CA LEU A 21 -7.59 -10.55 -1.23
C LEU A 21 -6.90 -11.55 -0.30
N ASP A 22 -7.28 -12.82 -0.38
CA ASP A 22 -6.60 -13.91 0.32
C ASP A 22 -5.74 -14.69 -0.67
N GLY A 23 -4.57 -15.14 -0.24
CA GLY A 23 -3.73 -15.98 -1.09
C GLY A 23 -2.58 -16.64 -0.37
N VAL A 24 -1.80 -17.38 -1.15
CA VAL A 24 -0.59 -18.07 -0.69
C VAL A 24 0.55 -17.75 -1.64
N GLY A 25 1.75 -17.57 -1.09
CA GLY A 25 2.96 -17.41 -1.89
C GLY A 25 3.15 -18.58 -2.86
N GLY A 26 3.76 -18.28 -4.00
CA GLY A 26 4.06 -19.26 -5.03
C GLY A 26 5.14 -20.24 -4.60
N ASP A 27 5.24 -21.33 -5.38
CA ASP A 27 6.23 -22.37 -5.16
C ASP A 27 7.59 -21.88 -5.68
N TRP A 28 8.68 -22.22 -4.98
CA TRP A 28 10.02 -21.72 -5.29
C TRP A 28 11.07 -22.82 -5.12
N TYR A 29 11.95 -23.00 -6.11
CA TYR A 29 12.93 -24.11 -6.16
C TYR A 29 12.35 -25.49 -5.81
N GLY A 30 11.17 -25.81 -6.35
CA GLY A 30 10.50 -27.10 -6.11
C GLY A 30 9.91 -27.24 -4.70
N ARG A 31 9.89 -26.18 -3.89
CA ARG A 31 9.24 -26.17 -2.57
C ARG A 31 7.91 -25.43 -2.62
N PRO A 32 6.82 -26.03 -2.08
CA PRO A 32 5.53 -25.37 -2.02
C PRO A 32 5.58 -24.08 -1.18
N GLY A 33 4.95 -23.03 -1.70
CA GLY A 33 4.78 -21.80 -0.94
C GLY A 33 3.84 -22.01 0.25
N SER A 34 4.30 -21.63 1.44
CA SER A 34 3.57 -21.86 2.71
C SER A 34 3.14 -20.58 3.42
N VAL A 35 3.59 -19.41 2.94
CA VAL A 35 3.22 -18.12 3.52
C VAL A 35 1.88 -17.71 2.95
N ARG A 36 0.85 -17.68 3.79
CA ARG A 36 -0.47 -17.14 3.45
C ARG A 36 -0.45 -15.63 3.67
N PHE A 37 -1.24 -14.91 2.90
CA PHE A 37 -1.42 -13.48 3.05
C PHE A 37 -2.88 -13.09 2.96
N ARG A 38 -3.21 -11.96 3.59
CA ARG A 38 -4.48 -11.27 3.39
C ARG A 38 -4.21 -9.79 3.18
N GLY A 39 -4.74 -9.26 2.08
CA GLY A 39 -4.88 -7.84 1.84
C GLY A 39 -6.32 -7.40 2.12
N LEU A 40 -6.47 -6.20 2.64
CA LEU A 40 -7.73 -5.50 2.85
C LEU A 40 -7.62 -4.10 2.26
N ALA A 41 -8.64 -3.65 1.56
CA ALA A 41 -8.78 -2.27 1.12
C ALA A 41 -10.15 -1.76 1.54
N ARG A 42 -10.17 -0.64 2.25
CA ARG A 42 -11.39 0.04 2.72
C ARG A 42 -11.47 1.45 2.16
N ALA A 43 -12.60 1.82 1.58
CA ALA A 43 -12.85 3.19 1.15
C ALA A 43 -13.69 3.97 2.17
N GLU A 44 -13.19 5.15 2.51
CA GLU A 44 -13.94 6.21 3.18
C GLU A 44 -14.14 7.34 2.17
N SER A 45 -15.37 7.84 2.02
CA SER A 45 -15.68 8.91 1.06
C SER A 45 -16.22 10.16 1.74
N GLU A 46 -15.91 11.31 1.16
CA GLU A 46 -16.52 12.59 1.47
C GLU A 46 -17.66 12.80 0.47
N GLY A 47 -18.91 12.72 0.96
CA GLY A 47 -20.08 12.63 0.10
C GLY A 47 -20.21 11.29 -0.63
N GLY A 48 -21.19 11.22 -1.53
CA GLY A 48 -21.45 10.05 -2.36
C GLY A 48 -21.82 8.79 -1.58
N ARG A 49 -21.50 7.63 -2.17
CA ARG A 49 -21.72 6.30 -1.58
C ARG A 49 -20.56 5.37 -1.90
N VAL A 50 -20.22 4.53 -0.92
CA VAL A 50 -19.33 3.37 -1.09
C VAL A 50 -20.16 2.10 -1.09
N SER A 51 -19.82 1.15 -1.97
CA SER A 51 -20.42 -0.17 -2.00
C SER A 51 -19.39 -1.24 -2.38
N THR A 52 -19.69 -2.50 -2.08
CA THR A 52 -18.90 -3.64 -2.51
C THR A 52 -19.76 -4.70 -3.17
N ASP A 53 -19.27 -5.31 -4.24
CA ASP A 53 -19.90 -6.45 -4.90
C ASP A 53 -18.82 -7.42 -5.41
N GLY A 54 -18.89 -8.70 -5.02
CA GLY A 54 -18.03 -9.77 -5.55
C GLY A 54 -16.51 -9.51 -5.50
N GLY A 55 -16.00 -8.72 -4.54
CA GLY A 55 -14.58 -8.34 -4.47
C GLY A 55 -14.23 -7.01 -5.17
N THR A 56 -15.21 -6.36 -5.77
CA THR A 56 -15.11 -5.01 -6.33
C THR A 56 -15.61 -3.98 -5.33
N LEU A 57 -14.83 -2.93 -5.10
CA LEU A 57 -15.15 -1.75 -4.31
C LEU A 57 -15.51 -0.58 -5.24
N THR A 58 -16.67 0.03 -5.04
CA THR A 58 -17.20 1.11 -5.87
C THR A 58 -17.42 2.35 -5.01
N VAL A 59 -17.00 3.51 -5.53
CA VAL A 59 -17.26 4.82 -4.93
C VAL A 59 -17.94 5.68 -5.99
N GLU A 60 -19.13 6.17 -5.69
CA GLU A 60 -19.97 6.91 -6.63
C GLU A 60 -20.41 8.25 -6.04
N GLY A 61 -20.31 9.32 -6.85
CA GLY A 61 -20.80 10.65 -6.48
C GLY A 61 -20.10 11.29 -5.28
N ALA A 62 -18.89 10.88 -4.96
CA ALA A 62 -18.09 11.44 -3.86
C ALA A 62 -17.24 12.61 -4.35
N ASP A 63 -17.00 13.58 -3.48
CA ASP A 63 -16.09 14.70 -3.72
C ASP A 63 -14.63 14.26 -3.55
N ALA A 64 -14.39 13.37 -2.58
CA ALA A 64 -13.10 12.76 -2.32
C ALA A 64 -13.25 11.34 -1.76
N ALA A 65 -12.21 10.53 -1.91
CA ALA A 65 -12.13 9.20 -1.31
C ALA A 65 -10.74 8.92 -0.75
N THR A 66 -10.68 8.35 0.45
CA THR A 66 -9.48 7.82 1.06
C THR A 66 -9.54 6.29 1.04
N LEU A 67 -8.56 5.67 0.39
CA LEU A 67 -8.39 4.22 0.42
C LEU A 67 -7.38 3.84 1.51
N VAL A 68 -7.84 3.15 2.55
CA VAL A 68 -6.98 2.61 3.60
C VAL A 68 -6.70 1.15 3.27
N ILE A 69 -5.43 0.82 3.09
CA ILE A 69 -5.00 -0.52 2.69
C ILE A 69 -4.17 -1.14 3.82
N SER A 70 -4.44 -2.39 4.15
CA SER A 70 -3.63 -3.18 5.08
C SER A 70 -3.36 -4.56 4.53
N LEU A 71 -2.12 -5.02 4.64
CA LEU A 71 -1.70 -6.36 4.24
C LEU A 71 -0.95 -7.00 5.40
N ALA A 72 -1.17 -8.30 5.59
CA ALA A 72 -0.40 -9.09 6.53
C ALA A 72 -0.18 -10.51 6.00
N THR A 73 0.86 -11.16 6.53
CA THR A 73 1.20 -12.54 6.20
C THR A 73 1.09 -13.43 7.44
N SER A 74 1.05 -14.74 7.20
CA SER A 74 1.11 -15.77 8.24
C SER A 74 2.54 -15.95 8.80
N TYR A 75 3.54 -15.26 8.26
CA TYR A 75 4.92 -15.32 8.72
C TYR A 75 5.07 -14.77 10.14
N ARG A 76 5.72 -15.53 11.03
CA ARG A 76 6.18 -15.05 12.34
C ARG A 76 7.69 -14.96 12.39
N ASN A 77 8.36 -16.02 11.95
CA ASN A 77 9.81 -16.14 11.88
C ASN A 77 10.19 -17.27 10.91
N TYR A 78 11.49 -17.57 10.81
CA TYR A 78 12.02 -18.57 9.88
C TYR A 78 11.54 -20.02 10.12
N LEU A 79 11.02 -20.34 11.32
CA LEU A 79 10.49 -21.67 11.67
C LEU A 79 8.95 -21.72 11.72
N ASP A 80 8.29 -20.56 11.67
CA ASP A 80 6.85 -20.46 11.95
C ASP A 80 6.15 -19.52 10.96
N VAL A 81 5.29 -20.12 10.14
CA VAL A 81 4.40 -19.44 9.18
C VAL A 81 2.92 -19.63 9.53
N GLY A 82 2.61 -19.86 10.80
CA GLY A 82 1.28 -20.17 11.29
C GLY A 82 0.49 -18.99 11.87
N ALA A 83 0.93 -17.73 11.73
CA ALA A 83 0.11 -16.60 12.17
C ALA A 83 -1.18 -16.49 11.38
N ASP A 84 -2.17 -15.80 11.96
CA ASP A 84 -3.39 -15.42 11.26
C ASP A 84 -3.19 -14.10 10.52
N PRO A 85 -3.04 -14.12 9.17
CA PRO A 85 -2.93 -12.89 8.39
C PRO A 85 -4.22 -12.06 8.44
N ALA A 86 -5.39 -12.68 8.61
CA ALA A 86 -6.66 -11.98 8.61
C ALA A 86 -6.88 -11.16 9.87
N ALA A 87 -6.53 -11.71 11.05
CA ALA A 87 -6.52 -10.93 12.28
C ALA A 87 -5.53 -9.76 12.20
N ARG A 88 -4.30 -9.99 11.72
CA ARG A 88 -3.26 -8.96 11.63
C ARG A 88 -3.64 -7.80 10.71
N ALA A 89 -4.10 -8.11 9.50
CA ALA A 89 -4.53 -7.07 8.55
C ALA A 89 -5.71 -6.26 9.12
N ARG A 90 -6.70 -6.92 9.75
CA ARG A 90 -7.82 -6.22 10.40
C ARG A 90 -7.37 -5.34 11.56
N ASN A 91 -6.45 -5.82 12.40
CA ASN A 91 -5.95 -5.08 13.57
C ASN A 91 -5.19 -3.80 13.17
N HIS A 92 -4.57 -3.77 12.00
CA HIS A 92 -3.97 -2.56 11.45
C HIS A 92 -5.01 -1.66 10.76
N LEU A 93 -5.89 -2.24 9.95
CA LEU A 93 -6.88 -1.51 9.16
C LEU A 93 -7.89 -0.76 10.05
N ALA A 94 -8.51 -1.45 11.00
CA ALA A 94 -9.61 -0.92 11.79
C ALA A 94 -9.27 0.39 12.53
N PRO A 95 -8.15 0.52 13.25
CA PRO A 95 -7.79 1.79 13.89
C PRO A 95 -7.32 2.86 12.89
N ALA A 96 -6.74 2.48 11.74
CA ALA A 96 -6.30 3.44 10.73
C ALA A 96 -7.50 4.07 10.00
N ALA A 97 -8.50 3.26 9.65
CA ALA A 97 -9.70 3.71 8.94
C ALA A 97 -10.57 4.70 9.73
N ARG A 98 -10.46 4.70 11.06
CA ARG A 98 -11.17 5.67 11.93
C ARG A 98 -10.49 7.03 12.03
N LYS A 99 -9.33 7.21 11.40
CA LYS A 99 -8.57 8.47 11.49
C LYS A 99 -8.76 9.28 10.20
N PRO A 100 -8.98 10.60 10.30
CA PRO A 100 -8.99 11.47 9.13
C PRO A 100 -7.68 11.37 8.34
N TYR A 101 -7.77 11.49 7.02
CA TYR A 101 -6.60 11.45 6.13
C TYR A 101 -5.50 12.42 6.56
N ALA A 102 -5.85 13.66 6.91
CA ALA A 102 -4.89 14.67 7.36
C ALA A 102 -4.05 14.18 8.55
N HIS A 103 -4.67 13.54 9.55
CA HIS A 103 -3.94 12.98 10.70
C HIS A 103 -3.02 11.83 10.31
N LEU A 104 -3.46 10.94 9.40
CA LEU A 104 -2.62 9.84 8.91
C LEU A 104 -1.39 10.37 8.17
N ARG A 105 -1.60 11.37 7.30
CA ARG A 105 -0.56 12.05 6.53
C ARG A 105 0.43 12.76 7.43
N ASP A 106 -0.03 13.58 8.37
CA ASP A 106 0.87 14.38 9.21
C ASP A 106 1.76 13.50 10.09
N ARG A 107 1.19 12.44 10.67
CA ARG A 107 1.96 11.43 11.40
C ARG A 107 3.02 10.77 10.51
N HIS A 108 2.65 10.37 9.29
CA HIS A 108 3.59 9.76 8.34
C HIS A 108 4.72 10.72 7.96
N VAL A 109 4.39 11.96 7.60
CA VAL A 109 5.38 12.98 7.23
C VAL A 109 6.35 13.25 8.37
N ALA A 110 5.86 13.36 9.61
CA ALA A 110 6.71 13.56 10.79
C ALA A 110 7.66 12.37 11.02
N ASP A 111 7.16 11.14 10.94
CA ASP A 111 7.98 9.93 11.12
C ASP A 111 9.04 9.79 10.03
N HIS A 112 8.65 10.00 8.76
CA HIS A 112 9.56 9.99 7.62
C HIS A 112 10.65 11.05 7.77
N ARG A 113 10.27 12.31 8.00
CA ARG A 113 11.21 13.44 8.10
C ARG A 113 12.19 13.30 9.26
N ARG A 114 11.79 12.66 10.36
CA ARG A 114 12.69 12.36 11.50
C ARG A 114 13.89 11.49 11.10
N LEU A 115 13.73 10.63 10.11
CA LEU A 115 14.81 9.79 9.59
C LEU A 115 15.47 10.41 8.36
N PHE A 116 14.67 10.80 7.36
CA PHE A 116 15.15 11.32 6.09
C PHE A 116 15.90 12.65 6.24
N GLY A 117 15.47 13.52 7.16
CA GLY A 117 16.10 14.82 7.39
C GLY A 117 17.41 14.79 8.17
N ARG A 118 17.98 13.62 8.45
CA ARG A 118 19.24 13.48 9.22
C ARG A 118 20.49 13.81 8.41
N VAL A 119 20.39 13.76 7.09
CA VAL A 119 21.51 14.01 6.17
C VAL A 119 21.04 14.97 5.10
N ALA A 120 21.87 15.96 4.81
CA ALA A 120 21.71 16.86 3.69
C ALA A 120 22.99 16.80 2.84
N LEU A 121 22.80 16.72 1.53
CA LEU A 121 23.87 16.83 0.54
C LEU A 121 23.43 17.92 -0.44
N ASP A 122 24.28 18.93 -0.60
CA ASP A 122 24.10 20.02 -1.56
C ASP A 122 25.23 19.94 -2.59
N LEU A 123 24.88 19.70 -3.85
CA LEU A 123 25.80 19.59 -4.98
C LEU A 123 25.77 20.83 -5.89
N GLY A 124 25.06 21.89 -5.45
CA GLY A 124 24.81 23.09 -6.23
C GLY A 124 23.64 22.94 -7.22
N PRO A 125 23.27 24.04 -7.90
CA PRO A 125 22.13 24.06 -8.81
C PRO A 125 22.44 23.38 -10.15
N SER A 126 21.39 22.89 -10.82
CA SER A 126 21.43 22.42 -12.21
C SER A 126 20.20 22.93 -12.97
N GLU A 127 20.40 23.36 -14.22
CA GLU A 127 19.30 23.68 -15.14
C GLU A 127 18.39 22.45 -15.40
N ARG A 128 18.89 21.24 -15.16
CA ARG A 128 18.18 19.98 -15.34
C ARG A 128 17.39 19.54 -14.09
N ALA A 129 17.52 20.24 -12.96
CA ALA A 129 16.82 19.88 -11.73
C ALA A 129 15.29 19.93 -11.88
N GLU A 130 14.79 20.77 -12.81
CA GLU A 130 13.37 20.93 -13.12
C GLU A 130 12.81 19.87 -14.10
N LEU A 131 13.69 19.08 -14.74
CA LEU A 131 13.24 18.01 -15.63
C LEU A 131 12.66 16.84 -14.80
N PRO A 132 11.66 16.13 -15.33
CA PRO A 132 11.16 14.93 -14.67
C PRO A 132 12.25 13.84 -14.66
N THR A 133 12.20 12.95 -13.67
CA THR A 133 13.27 11.98 -13.40
C THR A 133 13.57 11.06 -14.59
N ASP A 134 12.57 10.73 -15.40
CA ASP A 134 12.67 9.91 -16.62
C ASP A 134 13.46 10.59 -17.74
N GLU A 135 13.48 11.92 -17.79
CA GLU A 135 14.35 12.70 -18.69
C GLU A 135 15.73 12.98 -18.09
N ARG A 136 15.83 13.15 -16.77
CA ARG A 136 17.11 13.44 -16.10
C ARG A 136 18.11 12.31 -16.19
N ILE A 137 17.68 11.06 -15.94
CA ILE A 137 18.58 9.90 -15.89
C ILE A 137 19.34 9.68 -17.21
N PRO A 138 18.69 9.66 -18.40
CA PRO A 138 19.39 9.52 -19.67
C PRO A 138 20.40 10.64 -19.93
N LEU A 139 20.10 11.86 -19.49
CA LEU A 139 20.94 13.04 -19.74
C LEU A 139 22.09 13.18 -18.75
N PHE A 140 22.07 12.46 -17.62
CA PHE A 140 23.10 12.54 -16.56
C PHE A 140 24.53 12.40 -17.12
N ALA A 141 24.72 11.54 -18.12
CA ALA A 141 26.02 11.30 -18.76
C ALA A 141 26.68 12.55 -19.37
N ASP A 142 25.92 13.61 -19.67
CA ASP A 142 26.47 14.85 -20.22
C ASP A 142 27.12 15.75 -19.16
N GLY A 143 27.09 15.38 -17.87
CA GLY A 143 27.80 16.07 -16.79
C GLY A 143 27.21 17.41 -16.37
N LYS A 144 25.98 17.73 -16.79
CA LYS A 144 25.28 18.99 -16.44
C LYS A 144 24.26 18.83 -15.29
N ASP A 145 24.24 17.69 -14.63
CA ASP A 145 23.39 17.37 -13.48
C ASP A 145 24.28 16.72 -12.41
N PRO A 146 24.88 17.52 -11.50
CA PRO A 146 25.89 17.06 -10.55
C PRO A 146 25.33 16.15 -9.45
#